data_AF-A0A6L9LEZ3-F1
#
_entry.id   AF-A0A6L9LEZ3-F1
#
_cell.length_a   1.000
_cell.length_b   1.000
_cell.length_c   1.000
_cell.angle_alpha   90.00
_cell.angle_beta   90.00
_cell.angle_gamma   90.00
#
_symmetry.space_group_name_H-M   'P 1'
#
loop_
_entity.id
_entity.type
_entity.pdbx_description
1 polymer ?
#
loop_
_entity_poly.entity_id
_entity_poly.type
_entity_poly.pdbx_seq_one_letter_code
_entity_poly.pdbx_strand_id
1 'polypeptide(L)'
;MAQFTIGFDSKNANIWTDKTNYSVYTSFIKSASWIDTTANTAAAIRYEQTLFDLAEIYSRHLRRELKAYAKKPRLKARFLEKLNADTMAALAKRRIVYDEETNYGADALAQKRWELIIQNELAELDRYTQ
;
A
#
# COMPACT_ATOMS: atom_id res chain seq x y z
N MET A 1 5.85 -1.54 -16.54
CA MET A 1 4.66 -1.17 -15.77
C MET A 1 4.32 -2.32 -14.85
N ALA A 2 4.33 -2.06 -13.56
CA ALA A 2 4.12 -3.08 -12.56
C ALA A 2 2.76 -2.91 -11.85
N GLN A 3 2.17 -4.03 -11.45
CA GLN A 3 0.84 -4.07 -10.85
C GLN A 3 0.93 -4.52 -9.39
N PHE A 4 0.26 -3.76 -8.52
CA PHE A 4 0.18 -4.00 -7.10
C PHE A 4 -1.29 -4.13 -6.69
N THR A 5 -1.57 -5.04 -5.75
CA THR A 5 -2.88 -5.19 -5.14
C THR A 5 -2.74 -5.18 -3.63
N ILE A 6 -3.72 -4.63 -2.94
CA ILE A 6 -3.81 -4.75 -1.48
C ILE A 6 -4.95 -5.73 -1.21
N GLY A 7 -4.59 -6.84 -0.58
CA GLY A 7 -5.50 -7.93 -0.24
C GLY A 7 -5.77 -7.99 1.25
N PHE A 8 -6.90 -8.61 1.60
CA PHE A 8 -7.33 -8.85 2.97
C PHE A 8 -7.65 -10.32 3.13
N ASP A 9 -7.19 -10.90 4.22
CA ASP A 9 -7.57 -12.25 4.64
C ASP A 9 -7.99 -12.22 6.11
N SER A 10 -9.07 -12.92 6.44
CA SER A 10 -9.50 -13.16 7.81
C SER A 10 -9.00 -14.54 8.23
N LYS A 11 -7.87 -14.59 8.94
CA LYS A 11 -7.37 -15.88 9.45
C LYS A 11 -8.09 -16.24 10.74
N ASN A 12 -8.81 -17.37 10.71
CA ASN A 12 -9.45 -18.06 11.83
C ASN A 12 -10.22 -17.15 12.78
N ALA A 13 -11.50 -16.90 12.48
CA ALA A 13 -12.47 -16.50 13.48
C ALA A 13 -12.60 -17.64 14.50
N ASN A 14 -11.89 -17.55 15.61
CA ASN A 14 -12.02 -18.51 16.69
C ASN A 14 -13.37 -18.23 17.37
N ILE A 15 -14.38 -19.06 17.06
CA ILE A 15 -15.81 -18.87 17.39
C ILE A 15 -16.04 -18.75 18.91
N TRP A 16 -15.07 -19.20 19.70
CA TRP A 16 -15.10 -19.19 21.16
C TRP A 16 -14.45 -17.96 21.81
N THR A 17 -13.69 -17.14 21.08
CA THR A 17 -12.95 -16.01 21.66
C THR A 17 -13.24 -14.64 21.04
N ASP A 18 -14.20 -14.54 20.12
CA ASP A 18 -14.61 -13.28 19.45
C ASP A 18 -13.44 -12.44 18.87
N LYS A 19 -12.31 -13.12 18.61
CA LYS A 19 -11.07 -12.53 18.09
C LYS A 19 -10.95 -12.91 16.64
N THR A 20 -11.36 -12.00 15.77
CA THR A 20 -11.10 -12.08 14.33
C THR A 20 -9.79 -11.37 14.05
N ASN A 21 -8.77 -12.14 13.60
CA ASN A 21 -7.51 -11.56 13.16
C ASN A 21 -7.61 -11.23 11.65
N TYR A 22 -7.45 -9.97 11.31
CA TYR A 22 -7.40 -9.49 9.93
C TYR A 22 -5.94 -9.33 9.51
N SER A 23 -5.57 -9.93 8.39
CA SER A 23 -4.26 -9.79 7.75
C SER A 23 -4.39 -8.90 6.51
N VAL A 24 -3.63 -7.81 6.46
CA VAL A 24 -3.56 -6.91 5.30
C VAL A 24 -2.20 -7.08 4.64
N TYR A 25 -2.19 -7.42 3.36
CA TYR A 25 -0.96 -7.64 2.61
C TYR A 25 -0.96 -6.83 1.31
N THR A 26 0.20 -6.25 1.00
CA THR A 26 0.49 -5.64 -0.30
C THR A 26 1.12 -6.72 -1.18
N SER A 27 0.45 -7.10 -2.26
CA SER A 27 0.91 -8.11 -3.20
C SER A 27 1.38 -7.48 -4.50
N PHE A 28 2.58 -7.85 -4.91
CA PHE A 28 3.11 -7.55 -6.23
C PHE A 28 2.76 -8.65 -7.23
N ILE A 29 2.00 -8.34 -8.28
CA ILE A 29 1.64 -9.34 -9.29
C ILE A 29 2.76 -9.41 -10.33
N LYS A 30 3.76 -10.24 -10.05
CA LYS A 30 4.92 -10.47 -10.94
C LYS A 30 4.50 -10.85 -12.37
N SER A 31 3.47 -11.69 -12.53
CA SER A 31 3.01 -12.16 -13.84
C SER A 31 2.36 -11.06 -14.70
N ALA A 32 1.87 -9.99 -14.08
CA ALA A 32 1.29 -8.83 -14.76
C ALA A 32 2.24 -7.62 -14.76
N SER A 33 3.49 -7.84 -14.34
CA SER A 33 4.51 -6.80 -14.21
C SER A 33 5.69 -7.11 -15.11
N TRP A 34 6.02 -6.18 -16.00
CA TRP A 34 7.19 -6.30 -16.87
C TRP A 34 7.94 -4.97 -16.92
N ILE A 35 9.27 -5.06 -17.01
CA ILE A 35 10.17 -3.92 -17.22
C ILE A 35 10.80 -4.09 -18.58
N ASP A 36 10.80 -3.02 -19.36
CA ASP A 36 11.60 -2.94 -20.58
C ASP A 36 13.07 -2.78 -20.18
N THR A 37 13.86 -3.81 -20.46
CA THR A 37 15.29 -3.88 -20.14
C THR A 37 16.17 -3.17 -21.17
N THR A 38 15.58 -2.70 -22.27
CA THR A 38 16.30 -1.97 -23.33
C THR A 38 16.42 -0.47 -23.04
N ALA A 39 15.67 0.04 -22.05
CA ALA A 39 15.71 1.42 -21.59
C ALA A 39 16.55 1.59 -20.30
N ASN A 40 16.51 2.79 -19.69
CA ASN A 40 17.15 3.07 -18.40
C ASN A 40 16.50 2.27 -17.27
N THR A 41 16.93 1.01 -17.16
CA THR A 41 16.37 -0.02 -16.28
C THR A 41 16.43 0.39 -14.81
N ALA A 42 17.47 1.13 -14.41
CA ALA A 42 17.63 1.59 -13.03
C ALA A 42 16.55 2.62 -12.62
N ALA A 43 16.23 3.58 -13.50
CA ALA A 43 15.17 4.55 -13.25
C ALA A 43 13.80 3.87 -13.18
N ALA A 44 13.54 2.91 -14.09
CA ALA A 44 12.30 2.14 -14.08
C ALA A 44 12.14 1.31 -12.79
N ILE A 45 13.20 0.62 -12.35
CA ILE A 45 13.17 -0.14 -11.08
C ILE A 45 12.88 0.78 -9.90
N ARG A 46 13.54 1.94 -9.83
CA ARG A 46 13.37 2.91 -8.75
C ARG A 46 11.94 3.48 -8.70
N TYR A 47 11.36 3.77 -9.87
CA TYR A 47 9.96 4.20 -9.99
C TYR A 47 9.02 3.13 -9.42
N GLU A 48 9.18 1.87 -9.82
CA GLU A 48 8.32 0.77 -9.35
C GLU A 48 8.51 0.47 -7.85
N GLN A 49 9.74 0.59 -7.32
CA GLN A 49 10.01 0.50 -5.87
C GLN A 49 9.27 1.59 -5.09
N THR A 50 9.27 2.82 -5.61
CA THR A 50 8.59 3.94 -4.96
C THR A 50 7.07 3.76 -4.97
N LEU A 51 6.51 3.21 -6.05
CA LEU A 51 5.09 2.84 -6.09
C LEU A 51 4.74 1.74 -5.08
N PHE A 52 5.63 0.76 -4.89
CA PHE A 52 5.44 -0.28 -3.87
C PHE A 52 5.46 0.32 -2.46
N ASP A 53 6.42 1.18 -2.15
CA ASP A 53 6.53 1.85 -0.85
C ASP A 53 5.29 2.71 -0.57
N LEU A 54 4.77 3.41 -1.60
CA LEU A 54 3.52 4.15 -1.51
C LEU A 54 2.36 3.23 -1.15
N ALA A 55 2.21 2.08 -1.83
CA ALA A 55 1.17 1.10 -1.48
C ALA A 55 1.32 0.57 -0.05
N GLU A 56 2.55 0.36 0.43
CA GLU A 56 2.80 -0.10 1.80
C GLU A 56 2.37 0.92 2.85
N ILE A 57 2.56 2.23 2.63
CA ILE A 57 2.04 3.29 3.52
C ILE A 57 0.53 3.13 3.74
N TYR A 58 -0.24 2.98 2.67
CA TYR A 58 -1.68 2.80 2.75
C TYR A 58 -2.08 1.48 3.43
N SER A 59 -1.33 0.40 3.18
CA SER A 59 -1.50 -0.86 3.90
C SER A 59 -1.25 -0.72 5.41
N ARG A 60 -0.24 0.06 5.83
CA ARG A 60 0.03 0.34 7.25
C ARG A 60 -1.06 1.19 7.89
N HIS A 61 -1.58 2.20 7.20
CA HIS A 61 -2.72 3.00 7.66
C HIS A 61 -3.96 2.14 7.91
N LEU A 62 -4.25 1.25 6.97
CA LEU A 62 -5.36 0.31 7.04
C LEU A 62 -5.20 -0.67 8.22
N ARG A 63 -3.99 -1.23 8.44
CA ARG A 63 -3.70 -2.06 9.64
C ARG A 63 -3.93 -1.28 10.93
N ARG A 64 -3.50 -0.01 10.99
CA ARG A 64 -3.72 0.87 12.14
C ARG A 64 -5.22 1.05 12.43
N GLU A 65 -6.01 1.31 11.40
CA GLU A 65 -7.45 1.48 11.55
C GLU A 65 -8.10 0.18 12.02
N LEU A 66 -7.81 -0.95 11.36
CA LEU A 66 -8.32 -2.26 11.78
C LEU A 66 -7.99 -2.59 13.25
N LYS A 67 -6.77 -2.30 13.71
CA LYS A 67 -6.38 -2.49 15.11
C LYS A 67 -7.14 -1.59 16.08
N ALA A 68 -7.47 -0.37 15.68
CA ALA A 68 -8.33 0.52 16.47
C ALA A 68 -9.78 0.00 16.53
N TYR A 69 -10.30 -0.55 15.44
CA TYR A 69 -11.67 -1.07 15.36
C TYR A 69 -11.87 -2.46 15.97
N ALA A 70 -10.84 -3.31 16.02
CA ALA A 70 -10.90 -4.63 16.67
C ALA A 70 -11.27 -4.56 18.17
N LYS A 71 -11.16 -3.37 18.79
CA LYS A 71 -11.63 -3.10 20.16
C LYS A 71 -13.15 -2.90 20.27
N LYS A 72 -13.89 -2.87 19.16
CA LYS A 72 -15.35 -2.67 19.11
C LYS A 72 -16.04 -3.98 18.69
N PRO A 73 -17.06 -4.45 19.42
CA PRO A 73 -17.55 -5.84 19.32
C PRO A 73 -18.35 -6.22 18.05
N ARG A 74 -18.37 -5.43 16.97
CA ARG A 74 -19.06 -5.79 15.71
C ARG A 74 -18.44 -5.09 14.49
N LEU A 75 -17.34 -5.61 13.96
CA LEU A 75 -16.90 -5.24 12.61
C LEU A 75 -17.83 -5.92 11.59
N LYS A 76 -18.67 -5.13 10.91
CA LYS A 76 -19.49 -5.63 9.81
C LYS A 76 -18.62 -5.73 8.55
N ALA A 77 -18.74 -6.82 7.80
CA ALA A 77 -18.00 -7.02 6.53
C ALA A 77 -18.11 -5.81 5.57
N ARG A 78 -19.28 -5.18 5.48
CA ARG A 78 -19.50 -3.95 4.68
C ARG A 78 -18.61 -2.76 5.10
N PHE A 79 -18.27 -2.66 6.38
CA PHE A 79 -17.37 -1.61 6.86
C PHE A 79 -15.94 -1.86 6.38
N LEU A 80 -15.48 -3.12 6.40
CA LEU A 80 -14.18 -3.52 5.87
C LEU A 80 -14.06 -3.28 4.37
N GLU A 81 -15.08 -3.65 3.61
CA GLU A 81 -15.13 -3.40 2.16
C GLU A 81 -15.04 -1.91 1.85
N LYS A 82 -15.81 -1.08 2.58
CA LYS A 82 -15.75 0.37 2.42
C LYS A 82 -14.37 0.92 2.79
N LEU A 83 -13.80 0.49 3.90
CA LEU A 83 -12.48 0.93 4.35
C LEU A 83 -11.39 0.61 3.32
N ASN A 84 -11.45 -0.59 2.74
CA ASN A 84 -10.56 -0.98 1.66
C ASN A 84 -10.76 -0.09 0.42
N ALA A 85 -12.01 0.07 -0.03
CA ALA A 85 -12.31 0.89 -1.21
C ALA A 85 -11.82 2.33 -1.04
N ASP A 86 -12.04 2.92 0.14
CA ASP A 86 -11.56 4.26 0.48
C ASP A 86 -10.02 4.32 0.47
N THR A 87 -9.35 3.30 1.00
CA THR A 87 -7.88 3.18 1.01
C THR A 87 -7.33 3.08 -0.42
N MET A 88 -7.93 2.24 -1.26
CA MET A 88 -7.51 2.08 -2.66
C MET A 88 -7.72 3.37 -3.46
N ALA A 89 -8.84 4.06 -3.24
CA ALA A 89 -9.11 5.33 -3.88
C ALA A 89 -8.10 6.41 -3.45
N ALA A 90 -7.70 6.43 -2.18
CA ALA A 90 -6.68 7.35 -1.69
C ALA A 90 -5.30 7.05 -2.28
N LEU A 91 -4.90 5.79 -2.34
CA LEU A 91 -3.66 5.36 -3.01
C LEU A 91 -3.65 5.76 -4.49
N ALA A 92 -4.75 5.51 -5.21
CA ALA A 92 -4.86 5.86 -6.62
C ALA A 92 -4.68 7.38 -6.86
N LYS A 93 -5.32 8.21 -6.02
CA LYS A 93 -5.15 9.67 -6.08
C LYS A 93 -3.71 10.10 -5.81
N ARG A 94 -3.08 9.53 -4.78
CA ARG A 94 -1.70 9.86 -4.42
C ARG A 94 -0.71 9.43 -5.50
N ARG A 95 -0.94 8.29 -6.14
CA ARG A 95 -0.17 7.82 -7.27
C ARG A 95 -0.24 8.80 -8.45
N ILE A 96 -1.43 9.31 -8.79
CA ILE A 96 -1.57 10.30 -9.88
C ILE A 96 -0.70 11.52 -9.61
N VAL A 97 -0.74 12.07 -8.40
CA VAL A 97 0.08 13.23 -8.02
C VAL A 97 1.58 12.90 -8.12
N TYR A 98 1.99 11.73 -7.63
CA TYR A 98 3.38 11.27 -7.75
C TYR A 98 3.82 11.12 -9.22
N ASP A 99 2.98 10.50 -10.06
CA ASP A 99 3.26 10.29 -11.49
C ASP A 99 3.38 11.65 -12.22
N GLU A 100 2.50 12.61 -11.91
CA GLU A 100 2.54 13.96 -12.47
C GLU A 100 3.80 14.74 -12.04
N GLU A 101 4.11 14.76 -10.74
CA GLU A 101 5.23 15.53 -10.20
C GLU A 101 6.60 14.96 -10.55
N THR A 102 6.71 13.64 -10.73
CA THR A 102 7.97 12.99 -11.12
C THR A 102 8.12 12.79 -12.62
N ASN A 103 7.11 13.17 -13.41
CA ASN A 103 7.01 12.83 -14.83
C ASN A 103 7.23 11.32 -15.04
N TYR A 104 6.41 10.50 -14.36
CA TYR A 104 6.50 9.04 -14.36
C TYR A 104 7.89 8.51 -13.96
N GLY A 105 8.52 9.14 -12.97
CA GLY A 105 9.86 8.80 -12.49
C GLY A 105 11.03 9.28 -13.35
N ALA A 106 10.79 10.09 -14.38
CA ALA A 106 11.84 10.63 -15.25
C ALA A 106 12.58 11.82 -14.61
N ASP A 107 11.94 12.61 -13.74
CA ASP A 107 12.57 13.69 -12.99
C ASP A 107 13.28 13.16 -11.75
N ALA A 108 14.61 13.03 -11.82
CA ALA A 108 15.43 12.51 -10.74
C ALA A 108 15.41 13.36 -9.45
N LEU A 109 15.20 14.68 -9.55
CA LEU A 109 15.13 15.55 -8.38
C LEU A 109 13.79 15.40 -7.68
N ALA A 110 12.69 15.38 -8.44
CA ALA A 110 11.36 15.12 -7.90
C ALA A 110 11.27 13.71 -7.31
N GLN A 111 11.81 12.71 -8.00
CA GLN A 111 11.89 11.32 -7.53
C GLN A 111 12.56 11.23 -6.15
N LYS A 112 13.73 11.85 -5.99
CA LYS A 112 14.46 11.85 -4.73
C LYS A 112 13.69 12.55 -3.60
N ARG A 113 12.95 13.62 -3.90
CA ARG A 113 12.10 14.30 -2.90
C ARG A 113 10.98 13.38 -2.44
N TRP A 114 10.31 12.70 -3.37
CA TRP A 114 9.24 11.75 -3.07
C TRP A 114 9.74 10.56 -2.25
N GLU A 115 10.90 10.00 -2.59
CA GLU A 115 11.52 8.94 -1.79
C GLU A 115 11.74 9.37 -0.34
N LEU A 116 12.25 10.59 -0.10
CA LEU A 116 12.45 11.10 1.26
C LEU A 116 11.13 11.26 2.03
N ILE A 117 10.09 11.77 1.37
CA ILE A 117 8.74 11.92 1.95
C ILE A 117 8.21 10.54 2.35
N ILE A 118 8.24 9.59 1.41
CA ILE A 118 7.73 8.22 1.60
C ILE A 118 8.48 7.49 2.71
N GLN A 119 9.81 7.61 2.77
CA GLN A 119 10.62 6.97 3.82
C GLN A 119 10.29 7.53 5.21
N ASN A 120 10.03 8.84 5.33
CA ASN A 120 9.60 9.43 6.58
C ASN A 120 8.21 8.92 7.00
N GLU A 121 7.25 8.87 6.06
CA GLU A 121 5.90 8.35 6.32
C GLU A 121 5.93 6.86 6.74
N LEU A 122 6.76 6.05 6.08
CA LEU A 122 6.97 4.65 6.46
C LEU A 122 7.53 4.54 7.88
N ALA A 123 8.52 5.36 8.25
CA ALA A 123 9.11 5.35 9.59
C ALA A 123 8.09 5.74 10.68
N GLU A 124 7.21 6.70 10.41
CA GLU A 124 6.11 7.05 11.34
C GLU A 124 5.14 5.89 11.57
N LEU A 125 5.01 5.01 10.58
CA LEU A 125 4.10 3.87 10.57
C LEU A 125 4.77 2.54 10.95
N ASP A 126 6.00 2.56 11.45
CA ASP A 126 6.81 1.36 11.70
C ASP A 126 6.12 0.36 12.66
N ARG A 127 5.30 0.85 13.59
CA ARG A 127 4.48 0.03 14.51
C ARG A 127 3.38 -0.80 13.84
N TYR A 128 3.15 -0.61 12.55
CA TYR A 128 2.14 -1.29 11.73
C TYR A 128 2.76 -2.03 10.54
N THR A 129 4.05 -2.32 10.61
CA THR A 129 4.72 -3.30 9.77
C THR A 129 4.11 -4.69 9.95
N GLN A 130 4.25 -5.56 8.94
CA GLN A 130 3.66 -6.91 8.90
C GLN A 130 4.07 -7.78 10.10
#